data_AF-A0A1J3G0G5-F1
#
_entry.id   AF-A0A1J3G0G5-F1
#
_cell.length_a   1.000
_cell.length_b   1.000
_cell.length_c   1.000
_cell.angle_alpha   90.00
_cell.angle_beta   90.00
_cell.angle_gamma   90.00
#
_symmetry.space_group_name_H-M   'P 1'
#
loop_
_entity.id
_entity.type
_entity.pdbx_description
1 polymer ?
#
loop_
_entity_poly.entity_id
_entity_poly.type
_entity_poly.pdbx_seq_one_letter_code
_entity_poly.pdbx_strand_id
1 'polypeptide(L)'
;DDVPIREIIRKEEMEGDYPQKPMSLYATIWDASSWATSGGKFAVDYTFSPFVSEFKDIALDGCNVTDSFPSVTGENNNNINNVG
;
A
#
# COMPACT_ATOMS: atom_id res chain seq x y z
N ASP A 1 -19.00 -4.48 -9.76
CA ASP A 1 -18.66 -3.85 -8.47
C ASP A 1 -18.13 -2.43 -8.63
N ASP A 2 -18.66 -1.66 -9.58
CA ASP A 2 -18.09 -0.35 -9.95
C ASP A 2 -18.81 0.83 -9.28
N VAL A 3 -19.49 0.55 -8.17
CA VAL A 3 -20.19 1.56 -7.37
C VAL A 3 -19.34 1.87 -6.13
N PRO A 4 -18.92 3.14 -5.92
CA PRO A 4 -18.14 3.49 -4.75
C PRO A 4 -18.97 3.33 -3.46
N ILE A 5 -18.41 2.65 -2.46
CA ILE A 5 -19.05 2.48 -1.14
C ILE A 5 -18.58 3.49 -0.08
N ARG A 6 -17.41 4.12 -0.30
CA ARG A 6 -16.82 5.12 0.61
C ARG A 6 -15.85 6.03 -0.13
N GLU A 7 -15.91 7.33 0.16
CA GLU A 7 -14.96 8.34 -0.28
C GLU A 7 -14.51 9.17 0.93
N ILE A 8 -13.20 9.47 1.02
CA ILE A 8 -12.63 10.39 2.00
C ILE A 8 -11.93 11.51 1.24
N ILE A 9 -12.59 12.67 1.17
CA ILE A 9 -12.08 13.85 0.48
C ILE A 9 -11.09 14.57 1.40
N ARG A 10 -9.89 14.84 0.90
CA ARG A 10 -8.89 15.66 1.61
C ARG A 10 -9.44 17.07 1.83
N LYS A 11 -9.43 17.52 3.09
CA LYS A 11 -9.64 18.92 3.45
C LYS A 11 -8.40 19.49 4.13
N GLU A 12 -8.25 20.80 4.08
CA GLU A 12 -7.09 21.47 4.68
C GLU A 12 -7.03 21.27 6.20
N GLU A 13 -8.19 21.18 6.86
CA GLU A 13 -8.28 21.00 8.31
C GLU A 13 -7.91 19.59 8.79
N MET A 14 -7.76 18.62 7.87
CA MET A 14 -7.37 17.24 8.21
C MET A 14 -5.87 17.10 8.47
N GLU A 15 -5.06 18.11 8.15
CA GLU A 15 -3.61 18.15 8.39
C GLU A 15 -2.90 16.81 8.10
N GLY A 16 -2.40 16.14 9.15
CA GLY A 16 -1.67 14.87 9.09
C GLY A 16 -2.53 13.60 9.10
N ASP A 17 -3.84 13.72 9.28
CA ASP A 17 -4.76 12.57 9.31
C ASP A 17 -5.05 12.03 7.91
N TYR A 18 -4.76 12.81 6.87
CA TYR A 18 -4.83 12.35 5.49
C TYR A 18 -3.54 11.62 5.09
N PRO A 19 -3.60 10.39 4.54
CA PRO A 19 -2.41 9.61 4.20
C PRO A 19 -1.61 10.29 3.06
N GLN A 20 -0.40 10.76 3.39
CA GLN A 20 0.49 11.47 2.44
C GLN A 20 1.86 10.80 2.24
N LYS A 21 2.20 9.80 3.06
CA LYS A 21 3.47 9.08 2.96
C LYS A 21 3.33 7.89 2.01
N PRO A 22 4.42 7.43 1.38
CA PRO A 22 4.40 6.18 0.63
C PRO A 22 3.84 5.01 1.45
N MET A 23 3.10 4.13 0.78
CA MET A 23 2.45 2.97 1.40
C MET A 23 2.79 1.70 0.64
N SER A 24 2.67 0.58 1.35
CA SER A 24 2.79 -0.77 0.78
C SER A 24 1.45 -1.49 0.89
N LEU A 25 1.16 -2.37 -0.06
CA LEU A 25 -0.01 -3.25 -0.01
C LEU A 25 0.30 -4.50 0.85
N TYR A 26 -0.66 -4.90 1.69
CA TYR A 26 -0.57 -6.12 2.51
C TYR A 26 -1.90 -6.89 2.44
N ALA A 27 -1.82 -8.21 2.43
CA ALA A 27 -2.96 -9.11 2.54
C ALA A 27 -2.63 -10.21 3.56
N THR A 28 -3.50 -10.40 4.56
CA THR A 28 -3.29 -11.36 5.64
C THR A 28 -4.61 -12.00 6.05
N ILE A 29 -4.54 -13.27 6.46
CA ILE A 29 -5.60 -13.96 7.22
C ILE A 29 -5.05 -14.19 8.63
N TRP A 30 -5.82 -13.79 9.65
CA TRP A 30 -5.36 -13.83 11.04
C TRP A 30 -6.53 -13.93 12.02
N ASP A 31 -6.24 -14.36 13.25
CA ASP A 31 -7.22 -14.50 14.32
C ASP A 31 -7.46 -13.17 15.06
N ALA A 32 -8.63 -12.59 14.82
CA ALA A 32 -9.09 -11.33 15.40
C ALA A 32 -10.24 -11.53 16.41
N SER A 33 -10.27 -12.68 17.10
CA SER A 33 -11.38 -13.08 17.99
C SER A 33 -11.78 -12.06 19.05
N SER A 34 -10.86 -11.19 19.48
CA SER A 34 -11.15 -10.17 20.49
C SER A 34 -12.09 -9.05 20.01
N TRP A 35 -12.32 -8.90 18.70
CA TRP A 35 -13.16 -7.81 18.18
C TRP A 35 -13.95 -8.12 16.91
N ALA A 36 -13.52 -9.06 16.06
CA ALA A 36 -14.06 -9.21 14.71
C ALA A 36 -15.55 -9.61 14.66
N THR A 37 -15.97 -10.59 15.45
CA THR A 37 -17.34 -11.14 15.37
C THR A 37 -18.18 -10.64 16.54
N SER A 38 -19.19 -9.81 16.23
CA SER A 38 -20.09 -9.20 17.23
C SER A 38 -19.35 -8.42 18.33
N GLY A 39 -18.25 -7.75 17.99
CA GLY A 39 -17.42 -7.02 18.95
C GLY A 39 -16.62 -7.94 19.88
N GLY A 40 -16.30 -9.16 19.44
CA GLY A 40 -15.54 -10.15 20.20
C GLY A 40 -16.39 -11.11 21.05
N LYS A 41 -17.71 -11.12 20.89
CA LYS A 41 -18.60 -12.04 21.61
C LYS A 41 -18.46 -13.50 21.18
N PHE A 42 -18.05 -13.72 19.93
CA PHE A 42 -17.87 -15.06 19.37
C PHE A 42 -16.43 -15.19 18.88
N ALA A 43 -15.64 -16.00 19.59
CA ALA A 43 -14.28 -16.32 19.21
C ALA A 43 -14.26 -17.33 18.04
N VAL A 44 -13.12 -17.42 17.36
CA VAL A 44 -12.90 -18.41 16.32
C VAL A 44 -13.01 -19.83 16.90
N ASP A 45 -13.70 -20.70 16.17
CA ASP A 45 -13.75 -22.12 16.49
C ASP A 45 -12.81 -22.88 15.55
N TYR A 46 -11.65 -23.26 16.09
CA TYR A 46 -10.60 -23.96 15.36
C TYR A 46 -10.97 -25.39 14.93
N THR A 47 -12.09 -25.94 15.38
CA THR A 47 -12.59 -27.22 14.86
C THR A 47 -13.01 -27.13 13.38
N PHE A 48 -13.33 -25.93 12.90
CA PHE A 48 -13.63 -25.66 11.48
C PHE A 48 -12.39 -25.33 10.63
N SER A 49 -11.19 -25.49 11.19
CA SER A 49 -9.94 -25.38 10.45
C SER A 49 -9.85 -26.41 9.31
N PRO A 50 -9.22 -26.09 8.16
CA PRO A 50 -8.44 -24.88 7.88
C PRO A 50 -9.29 -23.70 7.39
N PHE A 51 -8.88 -22.48 7.78
CA PHE A 51 -9.39 -21.23 7.23
C PHE A 51 -8.55 -20.83 6.02
N VAL A 52 -9.12 -20.89 4.82
CA VAL A 52 -8.39 -20.67 3.56
C VAL A 52 -8.90 -19.41 2.88
N SER A 53 -7.98 -18.55 2.45
CA SER A 53 -8.25 -17.40 1.58
C SER A 53 -7.48 -17.56 0.27
N GLU A 54 -8.14 -17.28 -0.84
CA GLU A 54 -7.55 -17.31 -2.18
C GLU A 54 -7.62 -15.91 -2.78
N PHE A 55 -6.50 -15.43 -3.33
CA PHE A 55 -6.39 -14.13 -3.98
C PHE A 55 -5.93 -14.33 -5.43
N LYS A 56 -6.61 -13.70 -6.38
CA LYS A 56 -6.31 -13.76 -7.82
C LYS A 56 -6.43 -12.36 -8.43
N ASP A 57 -5.87 -12.21 -9.63
CA ASP A 57 -6.01 -11.01 -10.46
C ASP A 57 -5.60 -9.71 -9.75
N ILE A 58 -4.50 -9.75 -8.99
CA ILE A 58 -3.97 -8.57 -8.29
C ILE A 58 -3.42 -7.58 -9.34
N ALA A 59 -4.07 -6.43 -9.46
CA ALA A 59 -3.63 -5.31 -10.28
C ALA A 59 -3.03 -4.20 -9.41
N LEU A 60 -1.81 -3.76 -9.77
CA LEU A 60 -1.12 -2.64 -9.13
C LEU A 60 -0.90 -1.55 -10.16
N ASP A 61 -1.67 -0.48 -10.05
CA ASP A 61 -1.51 0.74 -10.85
C ASP A 61 -1.27 1.92 -9.91
N GLY A 62 -0.01 2.31 -9.76
CA GLY A 62 0.43 3.33 -8.83
C GLY A 62 1.84 3.83 -9.14
N CYS A 63 2.21 4.96 -8.54
CA CYS A 63 3.54 5.54 -8.70
C CYS A 63 4.52 4.96 -7.67
N ASN A 64 5.62 4.37 -8.14
CA ASN A 64 6.67 3.85 -7.26
C ASN A 64 7.52 4.99 -6.70
N VAL A 65 7.92 4.86 -5.43
CA VAL A 65 8.72 5.87 -4.70
C VAL A 65 10.11 6.05 -5.34
N THR A 66 10.66 5.00 -5.94
CA THR A 66 11.98 5.05 -6.58
C THR A 66 11.99 5.87 -7.86
N ASP A 67 10.84 5.97 -8.53
CA ASP A 67 10.73 6.68 -9.80
C ASP A 67 10.60 8.20 -9.59
N SER A 68 10.44 8.63 -8.33
CA SER A 68 10.33 10.05 -7.93
C SER A 68 11.68 10.71 -7.64
N PHE A 69 12.79 9.96 -7.70
CA PHE A 69 14.13 10.50 -7.59
C PHE A 69 14.87 10.28 -8.92
N PRO A 70 15.33 11.34 -9.63
CA PRO A 70 16.24 11.13 -10.74
C PRO A 70 17.48 10.45 -10.19
N SER A 71 17.74 9.22 -10.64
CA SER A 71 19.03 8.58 -10.45
C SER A 71 20.05 9.52 -11.09
N VAL A 72 20.84 10.22 -10.27
CA VAL A 72 22.06 10.86 -10.74
C VAL A 72 23.00 9.72 -11.10
N THR A 73 22.83 9.18 -12.30
CA THR A 73 23.89 8.43 -12.95
C THR A 73 24.97 9.45 -13.22
N GLY A 74 26.07 9.37 -12.47
CA GLY A 74 27.25 10.17 -12.72
C GLY A 74 27.77 9.85 -14.12
N GLU A 75 27.41 10.69 -15.09
CA GLU A 75 28.07 10.71 -16.39
C GLU A 75 29.44 11.39 -16.20
N ASN A 76 30.48 10.56 -16.17
CA ASN A 76 31.86 10.98 -16.16
C ASN A 76 32.18 11.66 -17.50
N ASN A 77 32.04 12.99 -17.56
CA ASN A 77 32.39 13.77 -18.75
C ASN A 77 33.90 13.85 -18.94
N ASN A 78 34.50 12.78 -19.46
CA ASN A 78 35.81 12.84 -20.11
C ASN A 78 35.63 13.37 -21.54
N ASN A 79 35.43 14.69 -21.69
CA ASN A 79 35.67 15.35 -22.96
C ASN A 79 37.02 16.08 -22.90
N ILE A 80 38.07 15.31 -23.18
CA ILE A 80 39.36 15.80 -23.64
C ILE A 80 39.09 16.32 -25.06
N ASN A 81 39.17 17.64 -25.32
CA ASN A 81 39.53 18.25 -26.61
C ASN A 81 39.56 19.81 -26.54
N ASN A 82 40.76 20.34 -26.28
CA ASN A 82 41.48 21.36 -27.07
C ASN A 82 40.77 22.64 -27.57
N VAL A 83 41.15 23.83 -27.08
CA VAL A 83 41.52 25.01 -27.92
C VAL A 83 42.41 26.00 -27.12
N GLY A 84 43.60 26.31 -27.67
CA GLY A 84 44.22 27.65 -27.68
C GLY A 84 44.85 28.19 -26.41
#